data_AF-A0AAE1IQ13-F1
#
_entry.id   AF-A0AAE1IQ13-F1
#
_cell.length_a   1.000
_cell.length_b   1.000
_cell.length_c   1.000
_cell.angle_alpha   90.00
_cell.angle_beta   90.00
_cell.angle_gamma   90.00
#
_symmetry.space_group_name_H-M   'P 1'
#
loop_
_entity.id
_entity.type
_entity.pdbx_description
1 polymer ?
#
loop_
_entity_poly.entity_id
_entity_poly.type
_entity_poly.pdbx_seq_one_letter_code
_entity_poly.pdbx_strand_id
1 'polypeptide(L)'
;MAVSMWGMATQPRFSTMSFHISFRSPISRCYASLSPSHSERHGIRIGLPSKGRMSADTLELLKDCQLSVKQVNPRQYVAEIPQLPNLEVWFQRPKDIVRKLLSGDLDLGIVGLDTVSEYGRGAEDLILVHEALEYGDCHLSIAIPQYGIFENINSVKELAQMPQWTEERPLRVATGFTYLGPKFMKENGIKHVLFSSADGALEAAPAMGIADAILDLVSSGTTLRENNLKEIEGGTVLESQAVLVASRKSLMQRKGVLEITHEILERFEAHLRAIGQFTVTANMRGSSAEDVAERVLSQPSLSGLQGPTISPVFCKRNGKVLPDYYAIVICVPKKELYKSVQQLRAIGGSGVLISQLTYIFEEETPRWRQLLSKLGM
;
A
#
# COMPACT_ATOMS: atom_id res chain seq x y z
N MET A 1 -38.01 -1.24 97.34
CA MET A 1 -37.12 -1.21 98.53
C MET A 1 -35.99 -0.22 98.25
N ALA A 2 -35.84 0.74 99.18
CA ALA A 2 -34.69 1.59 99.57
C ALA A 2 -33.52 1.89 98.57
N VAL A 3 -33.24 3.18 98.29
CA VAL A 3 -32.17 4.07 98.87
C VAL A 3 -30.81 3.86 98.17
N SER A 4 -30.42 4.72 97.20
CA SER A 4 -29.63 5.97 97.27
C SER A 4 -28.12 5.81 97.59
N MET A 5 -27.24 6.43 96.77
CA MET A 5 -26.12 7.32 97.19
C MET A 5 -25.18 7.70 96.01
N TRP A 6 -25.18 9.00 95.72
CA TRP A 6 -24.12 9.97 95.39
C TRP A 6 -22.69 9.55 95.00
N GLY A 7 -22.11 10.30 94.03
CA GLY A 7 -20.66 10.57 93.95
C GLY A 7 -20.14 11.04 92.59
N MET A 8 -19.89 12.35 92.42
CA MET A 8 -19.28 13.01 91.25
C MET A 8 -17.76 12.77 91.12
N ALA A 9 -17.22 12.71 89.90
CA ALA A 9 -15.94 13.34 89.49
C ALA A 9 -15.76 13.36 87.95
N THR A 10 -14.96 14.29 87.46
CA THR A 10 -15.00 14.95 86.14
C THR A 10 -13.89 14.59 85.14
N GLN A 11 -14.28 14.50 83.84
CA GLN A 11 -13.60 14.89 82.57
C GLN A 11 -12.29 14.19 82.10
N PRO A 12 -11.88 14.26 80.79
CA PRO A 12 -12.40 15.05 79.66
C PRO A 12 -12.65 14.32 78.30
N ARG A 13 -13.13 15.14 77.35
CA ARG A 13 -13.64 14.92 75.99
C ARG A 13 -12.66 14.35 74.96
N PHE A 14 -13.17 13.56 74.01
CA PHE A 14 -12.85 13.67 72.58
C PHE A 14 -14.10 13.39 71.73
N SER A 15 -14.47 14.34 70.88
CA SER A 15 -15.62 14.29 69.96
C SER A 15 -15.17 13.84 68.57
N THR A 16 -15.73 12.74 68.06
CA THR A 16 -15.59 12.30 66.67
C THR A 16 -16.66 12.97 65.80
N MET A 17 -16.26 13.92 64.95
CA MET A 17 -17.11 14.46 63.89
C MET A 17 -17.12 13.53 62.68
N SER A 18 -18.32 13.25 62.18
CA SER A 18 -18.58 12.46 60.97
C SER A 18 -18.40 13.34 59.73
N PHE A 19 -17.62 12.87 58.75
CA PHE A 19 -17.45 13.54 57.46
C PHE A 19 -18.60 13.19 56.50
N HIS A 20 -19.33 14.21 56.05
CA HIS A 20 -20.17 14.14 54.85
C HIS A 20 -19.34 14.59 53.64
N ILE A 21 -19.13 13.69 52.67
CA ILE A 21 -18.48 13.99 51.39
C ILE A 21 -19.57 14.28 50.36
N SER A 22 -19.62 15.54 49.92
CA SER A 22 -20.44 16.01 48.80
C SER A 22 -19.68 15.80 47.49
N PHE A 23 -20.14 14.90 46.62
CA PHE A 23 -19.65 14.79 45.24
C PHE A 23 -20.17 15.97 44.40
N ARG A 24 -19.28 16.87 43.99
CA ARG A 24 -19.51 17.79 42.86
C ARG A 24 -18.61 17.37 41.70
N SER A 25 -19.23 16.95 40.61
CA SER A 25 -18.60 16.75 39.30
C SER A 25 -18.39 18.10 38.60
N PRO A 26 -17.18 18.45 38.12
CA PRO A 26 -17.01 19.52 37.16
C PRO A 26 -16.92 18.92 35.75
N ILE A 27 -18.04 18.95 35.02
CA ILE A 27 -18.03 18.95 33.56
C ILE A 27 -17.69 20.39 33.14
N SER A 28 -16.44 20.64 32.78
CA SER A 28 -16.08 21.85 32.03
C SER A 28 -16.05 21.49 30.55
N ARG A 29 -17.07 21.94 29.82
CA ARG A 29 -17.08 22.05 28.36
C ARG A 29 -16.02 23.07 27.94
N CYS A 30 -14.93 22.63 27.35
CA CYS A 30 -14.08 23.48 26.53
C CYS A 30 -14.42 23.24 25.05
N TYR A 31 -15.25 24.09 24.47
CA TYR A 31 -15.23 24.30 23.03
C TYR A 31 -14.08 25.25 22.73
N ALA A 32 -12.88 24.70 22.57
CA ALA A 32 -11.77 25.40 21.95
C ALA A 32 -11.67 24.91 20.50
N SER A 33 -11.77 25.85 19.57
CA SER A 33 -11.42 25.65 18.16
C SER A 33 -9.94 25.27 18.09
N LEU A 34 -9.64 23.97 18.12
CA LEU A 34 -8.31 23.45 17.90
C LEU A 34 -8.06 23.44 16.39
N SER A 35 -7.37 24.45 15.88
CA SER A 35 -6.46 24.20 14.77
C SER A 35 -5.51 23.08 15.22
N PRO A 36 -5.22 22.07 14.39
CA PRO A 36 -4.29 21.01 14.79
C PRO A 36 -2.93 21.67 15.04
N SER A 37 -2.55 21.76 16.32
CA SER A 37 -1.20 22.15 16.69
C SER A 37 -0.28 21.05 16.17
N HIS A 38 0.67 21.42 15.31
CA HIS A 38 1.78 20.53 14.97
C HIS A 38 2.46 20.14 16.28
N SER A 39 2.20 18.92 16.77
CA SER A 39 2.97 18.41 17.88
C SER A 39 4.42 18.35 17.41
N GLU A 40 5.32 19.10 18.03
CA GLU A 40 6.75 19.01 17.79
C GLU A 40 7.21 17.58 18.10
N ARG A 41 7.19 16.72 17.07
CA ARG A 41 7.67 15.35 17.17
C ARG A 41 8.91 15.19 16.30
N HIS A 42 9.95 14.63 16.91
CA HIS A 42 11.21 14.36 16.22
C HIS A 42 11.12 13.16 15.27
N GLY A 43 10.31 12.14 15.59
CA GLY A 43 10.13 10.95 14.76
C GLY A 43 9.26 11.22 13.53
N ILE A 44 9.65 10.67 12.38
CA ILE A 44 8.86 10.62 11.13
C ILE A 44 7.95 9.41 11.21
N ARG A 45 6.71 9.52 10.72
CA ARG A 45 5.73 8.41 10.79
C ARG A 45 5.23 8.01 9.42
N ILE A 46 5.25 6.72 9.16
CA ILE A 46 4.62 6.09 8.01
C ILE A 46 3.44 5.23 8.47
N GLY A 47 2.27 5.44 7.87
CA GLY A 47 1.10 4.61 8.09
C GLY A 47 1.10 3.38 7.19
N LEU A 48 0.96 2.19 7.76
CA LEU A 48 0.79 0.95 7.00
C LEU A 48 -0.57 0.29 7.32
N PRO A 49 -1.17 -0.46 6.38
CA PRO A 49 -2.42 -1.16 6.62
C PRO A 49 -2.28 -2.15 7.77
N SER A 50 -3.24 -2.14 8.71
CA SER A 50 -3.14 -2.93 9.95
C SER A 50 -3.58 -4.39 9.84
N LYS A 51 -4.36 -4.74 8.81
CA LYS A 51 -4.87 -6.10 8.58
C LYS A 51 -5.30 -6.32 7.13
N GLY A 52 -5.58 -7.58 6.80
CA GLY A 52 -6.02 -8.01 5.47
C GLY A 52 -4.87 -8.22 4.50
N ARG A 53 -5.21 -8.58 3.25
CA ARG A 53 -4.23 -8.88 2.20
C ARG A 53 -3.21 -7.75 2.00
N MET A 54 -3.70 -6.51 1.87
CA MET A 54 -2.84 -5.33 1.72
C MET A 54 -1.78 -5.23 2.83
N SER A 55 -2.13 -5.54 4.08
CA SER A 55 -1.17 -5.51 5.19
C SER A 55 -0.06 -6.56 5.05
N ALA A 56 -0.43 -7.79 4.67
CA ALA A 56 0.53 -8.87 4.43
C ALA A 56 1.47 -8.53 3.26
N ASP A 57 0.91 -8.10 2.13
CA ASP A 57 1.65 -7.76 0.92
C ASP A 57 2.57 -6.54 1.17
N THR A 58 2.12 -5.52 1.93
CA THR A 58 2.98 -4.38 2.32
C THR A 58 4.17 -4.82 3.20
N LEU A 59 3.94 -5.73 4.16
CA LEU A 59 5.01 -6.26 5.01
C LEU A 59 5.98 -7.14 4.23
N GLU A 60 5.49 -7.88 3.25
CA GLU A 60 6.31 -8.66 2.32
C GLU A 60 7.19 -7.76 1.46
N LEU A 61 6.62 -6.70 0.84
CA LEU A 61 7.39 -5.70 0.11
C LEU A 61 8.54 -5.12 0.97
N LEU A 62 8.22 -4.70 2.20
CA LEU A 62 9.24 -4.15 3.11
C LEU A 62 10.29 -5.19 3.48
N LYS A 63 9.91 -6.44 3.71
CA LYS A 63 10.83 -7.54 3.99
C LYS A 63 11.75 -7.82 2.80
N ASP A 64 11.20 -7.84 1.59
CA ASP A 64 11.95 -8.08 0.35
C ASP A 64 12.92 -6.94 0.07
N CYS A 65 12.55 -5.71 0.44
CA CYS A 65 13.44 -4.54 0.49
C CYS A 65 14.49 -4.59 1.63
N GLN A 66 14.57 -5.65 2.44
CA GLN A 66 15.43 -5.68 3.64
C GLN A 66 15.12 -4.56 4.65
N LEU A 67 13.92 -4.00 4.60
CA LEU A 67 13.35 -3.00 5.50
C LEU A 67 12.41 -3.66 6.52
N SER A 68 12.89 -4.75 7.13
CA SER A 68 12.07 -5.56 8.04
C SER A 68 11.54 -4.74 9.21
N VAL A 69 10.22 -4.74 9.36
CA VAL A 69 9.53 -4.02 10.44
C VAL A 69 9.76 -4.76 11.76
N LYS A 70 10.42 -4.10 12.71
CA LYS A 70 10.64 -4.61 14.05
C LYS A 70 9.47 -4.22 14.95
N GLN A 71 8.55 -5.17 15.13
CA GLN A 71 7.43 -5.01 16.05
C GLN A 71 7.79 -5.64 17.40
N VAL A 72 7.99 -4.81 18.43
CA VAL A 72 8.36 -5.28 19.78
C VAL A 72 7.23 -6.11 20.40
N ASN A 73 5.98 -5.76 20.12
CA ASN A 73 4.80 -6.49 20.56
C ASN A 73 3.76 -6.54 19.43
N PRO A 74 3.30 -7.73 19.00
CA PRO A 74 2.28 -7.87 17.94
C PRO A 74 0.97 -7.12 18.21
N ARG A 75 0.66 -6.81 19.48
CA ARG A 75 -0.53 -6.03 19.88
C ARG A 75 -0.31 -4.52 19.83
N GLN A 76 0.93 -4.05 19.69
CA GLN A 76 1.24 -2.63 19.56
C GLN A 76 1.04 -2.17 18.12
N TYR A 77 0.45 -0.99 17.97
CA TYR A 77 0.22 -0.34 16.67
C TYR A 77 1.43 0.42 16.14
N VAL A 78 2.53 0.47 16.91
CA VAL A 78 3.76 1.19 16.56
C VAL A 78 4.90 0.19 16.45
N ALA A 79 5.70 0.33 15.40
CA ALA A 79 6.89 -0.45 15.14
C ALA A 79 8.00 0.44 14.54
N GLU A 80 9.19 -0.12 14.36
CA GLU A 80 10.35 0.60 13.84
C GLU A 80 10.95 -0.13 12.64
N ILE A 81 11.63 0.61 11.77
CA ILE A 81 12.48 0.04 10.70
C ILE A 81 13.93 0.42 11.03
N PRO A 82 14.75 -0.50 11.57
CA PRO A 82 16.11 -0.18 12.02
C PRO A 82 17.01 0.40 10.92
N GLN A 83 16.77 0.02 9.67
CA GLN A 83 17.50 0.49 8.49
C GLN A 83 17.17 1.95 8.09
N LEU A 84 16.11 2.53 8.66
CA LEU A 84 15.64 3.89 8.41
C LEU A 84 15.50 4.61 9.76
N PRO A 85 16.63 5.06 10.36
CA PRO A 85 16.61 5.67 11.69
C PRO A 85 15.71 6.92 11.69
N ASN A 86 14.91 7.08 12.74
CA ASN A 86 13.87 8.11 12.90
C ASN A 86 12.54 7.86 12.15
N LEU A 87 12.37 6.72 11.47
CA LEU A 87 11.09 6.31 10.88
C LEU A 87 10.33 5.33 11.80
N GLU A 88 9.16 5.76 12.25
CA GLU A 88 8.19 4.94 12.99
C GLU A 88 7.09 4.43 12.05
N VAL A 89 6.78 3.15 12.14
CA VAL A 89 5.67 2.50 11.45
C VAL A 89 4.44 2.51 12.33
N TRP A 90 3.31 2.98 11.79
CA TRP A 90 2.02 3.02 12.48
C TRP A 90 0.99 2.18 11.72
N PHE A 91 0.59 1.05 12.30
CA PHE A 91 -0.43 0.17 11.73
C PHE A 91 -1.82 0.76 11.95
N GLN A 92 -2.50 1.12 10.87
CA GLN A 92 -3.81 1.78 10.90
C GLN A 92 -4.76 1.18 9.84
N ARG A 93 -6.06 1.42 9.98
CA ARG A 93 -6.98 1.10 8.88
C ARG A 93 -6.67 2.03 7.70
N PRO A 94 -6.78 1.58 6.42
CA PRO A 94 -6.44 2.42 5.27
C PRO A 94 -7.13 3.79 5.27
N LYS A 95 -8.43 3.85 5.59
CA LYS A 95 -9.17 5.11 5.72
C LYS A 95 -8.60 6.06 6.79
N ASP A 96 -8.03 5.51 7.86
CA ASP A 96 -7.46 6.29 8.96
C ASP A 96 -6.05 6.77 8.62
N ILE A 97 -5.31 6.05 7.76
CA ILE A 97 -4.03 6.52 7.20
C ILE A 97 -4.27 7.81 6.40
N VAL A 98 -5.23 7.80 5.48
CA VAL A 98 -5.55 8.99 4.67
C VAL A 98 -6.00 10.17 5.55
N ARG A 99 -6.88 9.93 6.53
CA ARG A 99 -7.30 10.96 7.49
C ARG A 99 -6.12 11.55 8.28
N LYS A 100 -5.19 10.70 8.73
CA LYS A 100 -4.03 11.11 9.51
C LYS A 100 -2.96 11.81 8.69
N LEU A 101 -2.85 11.51 7.39
CA LEU A 101 -2.03 12.29 6.46
C LEU A 101 -2.59 13.71 6.32
N LEU A 102 -3.91 13.84 6.15
CA LEU A 102 -4.57 15.15 6.05
C LEU A 102 -4.50 15.97 7.35
N SER A 103 -4.54 15.32 8.51
CA SER A 103 -4.40 16.00 9.81
C SER A 103 -2.96 16.34 10.19
N GLY A 104 -1.96 15.74 9.53
CA GLY A 104 -0.53 15.85 9.87
C GLY A 104 -0.06 14.90 11.00
N ASP A 105 -0.92 13.98 11.44
CA ASP A 105 -0.57 12.95 12.45
C ASP A 105 0.37 11.88 11.88
N LEU A 106 0.33 11.67 10.56
CA LEU A 106 1.24 10.85 9.76
C LEU A 106 1.91 11.71 8.69
N ASP A 107 3.11 11.33 8.28
CA ASP A 107 3.88 12.04 7.24
C ASP A 107 3.79 11.31 5.90
N LEU A 108 3.87 9.97 5.98
CA LEU A 108 3.83 9.05 4.84
C LEU A 108 2.77 7.97 5.07
N GLY A 109 2.35 7.32 4.00
CA GLY A 109 1.45 6.18 4.08
C GLY A 109 1.53 5.29 2.85
N ILE A 110 1.29 3.99 3.05
CA ILE A 110 1.05 3.03 1.98
C ILE A 110 -0.40 2.59 2.06
N VAL A 111 -1.16 2.85 0.99
CA VAL A 111 -2.60 2.58 0.89
C VAL A 111 -2.98 2.30 -0.56
N GLY A 112 -4.18 1.77 -0.82
CA GLY A 112 -4.70 1.69 -2.18
C GLY A 112 -5.11 3.06 -2.73
N LEU A 113 -4.96 3.26 -4.05
CA LEU A 113 -5.36 4.49 -4.74
C LEU A 113 -6.87 4.77 -4.61
N ASP A 114 -7.67 3.71 -4.49
CA ASP A 114 -9.10 3.74 -4.22
C ASP A 114 -9.42 4.47 -2.90
N THR A 115 -8.65 4.15 -1.86
CA THR A 115 -8.77 4.70 -0.52
C THR A 115 -8.32 6.16 -0.49
N VAL A 116 -7.23 6.48 -1.19
CA VAL A 116 -6.77 7.87 -1.33
C VAL A 116 -7.84 8.70 -2.04
N SER A 117 -8.46 8.15 -3.08
CA SER A 117 -9.45 8.85 -3.89
C SER A 117 -10.78 9.05 -3.14
N GLU A 118 -11.24 8.05 -2.39
CA GLU A 118 -12.47 8.11 -1.57
C GLU A 118 -12.34 9.06 -0.36
N TYR A 119 -11.26 8.91 0.41
CA TYR A 119 -11.11 9.64 1.69
C TYR A 119 -10.29 10.92 1.56
N GLY A 120 -9.41 11.01 0.56
CA GLY A 120 -8.61 12.19 0.26
C GLY A 120 -9.36 13.23 -0.57
N ARG A 121 -10.36 12.80 -1.36
CA ARG A 121 -11.29 13.67 -2.10
C ARG A 121 -10.61 14.74 -2.97
N GLY A 122 -9.45 14.40 -3.54
CA GLY A 122 -8.65 15.32 -4.36
C GLY A 122 -7.94 16.43 -3.58
N ALA A 123 -7.76 16.28 -2.26
CA ALA A 123 -7.01 17.24 -1.47
C ALA A 123 -5.57 17.41 -1.98
N GLU A 124 -5.20 18.65 -2.30
CA GLU A 124 -3.85 18.99 -2.78
C GLU A 124 -2.73 18.72 -1.77
N ASP A 125 -3.08 18.48 -0.50
CA ASP A 125 -2.13 18.11 0.55
C ASP A 125 -1.68 16.64 0.43
N LEU A 126 -2.38 15.79 -0.32
CA LEU A 126 -1.96 14.40 -0.54
C LEU A 126 -1.18 14.29 -1.84
N ILE A 127 0.11 13.99 -1.74
CA ILE A 127 0.99 13.81 -2.89
C ILE A 127 1.26 12.32 -3.06
N LEU A 128 0.87 11.77 -4.22
CA LEU A 128 1.33 10.45 -4.65
C LEU A 128 2.82 10.55 -4.98
N VAL A 129 3.65 9.90 -4.16
CA VAL A 129 5.11 9.81 -4.31
C VAL A 129 5.46 8.68 -5.28
N HIS A 130 4.78 7.54 -5.14
CA HIS A 130 4.86 6.40 -6.07
C HIS A 130 3.44 5.86 -6.29
N GLU A 131 2.91 5.96 -7.50
CA GLU A 131 1.52 5.56 -7.82
C GLU A 131 1.34 4.08 -8.16
N ALA A 132 2.42 3.31 -8.23
CA ALA A 132 2.35 1.92 -8.67
C ALA A 132 3.32 0.99 -7.94
N LEU A 133 2.99 0.50 -6.74
CA LEU A 133 3.87 -0.44 -6.03
C LEU A 133 3.76 -1.90 -6.53
N GLU A 134 3.01 -2.15 -7.61
CA GLU A 134 2.88 -3.45 -8.28
C GLU A 134 2.30 -4.58 -7.39
N TYR A 135 1.42 -4.21 -6.45
CA TYR A 135 0.58 -5.15 -5.72
C TYR A 135 -0.74 -4.51 -5.31
N GLY A 136 -1.70 -5.36 -4.91
CA GLY A 136 -3.04 -4.90 -4.56
C GLY A 136 -3.87 -4.47 -5.76
N ASP A 137 -3.54 -4.96 -6.96
CA ASP A 137 -4.22 -4.63 -8.21
C ASP A 137 -5.71 -4.99 -8.14
N CYS A 138 -6.53 -3.97 -8.34
CA CYS A 138 -7.98 -4.06 -8.44
C CYS A 138 -8.52 -2.82 -9.15
N HIS A 139 -9.78 -2.86 -9.54
CA HIS A 139 -10.47 -1.71 -10.08
C HIS A 139 -11.83 -1.55 -9.41
N LEU A 140 -12.21 -0.32 -9.12
CA LEU A 140 -13.54 -0.02 -8.59
C LEU A 140 -14.51 0.02 -9.77
N SER A 141 -15.53 -0.82 -9.75
CA SER A 141 -16.43 -0.99 -10.89
C SER A 141 -17.88 -1.13 -10.47
N ILE A 142 -18.79 -0.61 -11.30
CA ILE A 142 -20.21 -0.89 -11.15
C ILE A 142 -20.52 -2.30 -11.68
N ALA A 143 -21.24 -3.09 -10.89
CA ALA A 143 -21.73 -4.39 -11.31
C ALA A 143 -23.25 -4.47 -11.17
N ILE A 144 -23.89 -5.06 -12.17
CA ILE A 144 -25.33 -5.24 -12.27
C ILE A 144 -25.68 -6.73 -12.43
N PRO A 145 -26.90 -7.17 -12.07
CA PRO A 145 -27.34 -8.54 -12.34
C PRO A 145 -27.18 -8.95 -13.81
N GLN A 146 -26.76 -10.19 -14.06
CA GLN A 146 -26.65 -10.76 -15.40
C GLN A 146 -28.01 -11.02 -16.03
N TYR A 147 -29.03 -11.28 -15.21
CA TYR A 147 -30.36 -11.70 -15.64
C TYR A 147 -31.43 -10.66 -15.31
N GLY A 148 -32.59 -10.80 -15.93
CA GLY A 148 -33.75 -9.94 -15.69
C GLY A 148 -33.65 -8.62 -16.47
N ILE A 149 -34.05 -7.50 -15.85
CA ILE A 149 -34.12 -6.20 -16.54
C ILE A 149 -32.75 -5.67 -17.02
N PHE A 150 -31.65 -6.26 -16.55
CA PHE A 150 -30.28 -5.88 -16.85
C PHE A 150 -29.61 -6.78 -17.90
N GLU A 151 -30.30 -7.82 -18.39
CA GLU A 151 -29.72 -8.84 -19.27
C GLU A 151 -29.14 -8.24 -20.55
N ASN A 152 -29.85 -7.28 -21.15
CA ASN A 152 -29.41 -6.56 -22.36
C ASN A 152 -28.69 -5.23 -22.07
N ILE A 153 -28.36 -4.94 -20.82
CA ILE A 153 -27.63 -3.73 -20.42
C ILE A 153 -26.15 -4.07 -20.29
N ASN A 154 -25.32 -3.50 -21.16
CA ASN A 154 -23.90 -3.78 -21.27
C ASN A 154 -23.03 -2.52 -21.18
N SER A 155 -23.62 -1.32 -21.07
CA SER A 155 -22.88 -0.07 -20.83
C SER A 155 -23.54 0.82 -19.79
N VAL A 156 -22.75 1.71 -19.17
CA VAL A 156 -23.26 2.74 -18.25
C VAL A 156 -24.27 3.66 -18.94
N LYS A 157 -24.09 3.93 -20.23
CA LYS A 157 -25.03 4.73 -21.03
C LYS A 157 -26.39 4.05 -21.17
N GLU A 158 -26.41 2.75 -21.43
CA GLU A 158 -27.65 1.97 -21.48
C GLU A 158 -28.33 1.92 -20.12
N LEU A 159 -27.56 1.74 -19.04
CA LEU A 159 -28.07 1.79 -17.66
C LEU A 159 -28.71 3.15 -17.33
N ALA A 160 -28.11 4.26 -17.80
CA ALA A 160 -28.61 5.61 -17.61
C ALA A 160 -29.93 5.88 -18.37
N GLN A 161 -30.13 5.22 -19.51
CA GLN A 161 -31.29 5.39 -20.39
C GLN A 161 -32.48 4.51 -19.98
N MET A 162 -32.32 3.66 -18.97
CA MET A 162 -33.38 2.81 -18.46
C MET A 162 -34.56 3.67 -17.94
N PRO A 163 -35.79 3.49 -18.46
CA PRO A 163 -36.96 4.28 -18.06
C PRO A 163 -37.42 4.03 -16.62
N GLN A 164 -36.90 2.99 -15.97
CA GLN A 164 -37.26 2.58 -14.61
C GLN A 164 -36.79 3.57 -13.54
N TRP A 165 -35.76 4.38 -13.82
CA TRP A 165 -35.11 5.24 -12.81
C TRP A 165 -35.75 6.63 -12.81
N THR A 166 -36.62 6.87 -11.83
CA THR A 166 -37.30 8.16 -11.62
C THR A 166 -37.01 8.69 -10.22
N GLU A 167 -37.51 9.88 -9.90
CA GLU A 167 -37.38 10.44 -8.54
C GLU A 167 -38.05 9.54 -7.49
N GLU A 168 -39.18 8.92 -7.84
CA GLU A 168 -39.93 8.00 -6.96
C GLU A 168 -39.29 6.60 -6.89
N ARG A 169 -38.55 6.20 -7.91
CA ARG A 169 -37.85 4.91 -7.98
C ARG A 169 -36.41 5.11 -8.46
N PRO A 170 -35.50 5.60 -7.61
CA PRO A 170 -34.11 5.75 -7.97
C PRO A 170 -33.43 4.38 -8.10
N LEU A 171 -32.38 4.31 -8.93
CA LEU A 171 -31.47 3.17 -8.97
C LEU A 171 -30.79 3.02 -7.62
N ARG A 172 -30.98 1.89 -6.94
CA ARG A 172 -30.35 1.65 -5.63
C ARG A 172 -28.98 1.02 -5.84
N VAL A 173 -27.94 1.64 -5.30
CA VAL A 173 -26.56 1.17 -5.43
C VAL A 173 -25.97 0.91 -4.04
N ALA A 174 -25.61 -0.34 -3.75
CA ALA A 174 -24.88 -0.67 -2.53
C ALA A 174 -23.39 -0.43 -2.73
N THR A 175 -22.76 0.34 -1.84
CA THR A 175 -21.33 0.65 -1.92
C THR A 175 -20.73 1.08 -0.58
N GLY A 176 -19.45 0.78 -0.37
CA GLY A 176 -18.63 1.41 0.67
C GLY A 176 -18.08 2.79 0.26
N PHE A 177 -18.19 3.16 -1.01
CA PHE A 177 -17.59 4.35 -1.61
C PHE A 177 -18.58 5.52 -1.67
N THR A 178 -18.74 6.16 -0.51
CA THR A 178 -19.68 7.27 -0.27
C THR A 178 -19.36 8.55 -1.04
N TYR A 179 -18.12 8.75 -1.48
CA TYR A 179 -17.69 9.92 -2.25
C TYR A 179 -17.57 9.61 -3.74
N LEU A 180 -16.88 8.52 -4.09
CA LEU A 180 -16.64 8.17 -5.49
C LEU A 180 -17.90 7.73 -6.23
N GLY A 181 -18.81 7.00 -5.58
CA GLY A 181 -20.07 6.57 -6.19
C GLY A 181 -20.91 7.74 -6.70
N PRO A 182 -21.31 8.70 -5.84
CA PRO A 182 -22.07 9.86 -6.29
C PRO A 182 -21.36 10.69 -7.36
N LYS A 183 -20.03 10.84 -7.26
CA LYS A 183 -19.22 11.55 -8.25
C LYS A 183 -19.33 10.87 -9.63
N PHE A 184 -19.09 9.57 -9.69
CA PHE A 184 -19.12 8.79 -10.92
C PHE A 184 -20.50 8.81 -11.60
N MET A 185 -21.58 8.60 -10.84
CA MET A 185 -22.94 8.61 -11.39
C MET A 185 -23.32 9.98 -11.97
N LYS A 186 -22.93 11.06 -11.27
CA LYS A 186 -23.16 12.42 -11.72
C LYS A 186 -22.40 12.73 -13.01
N GLU A 187 -21.12 12.34 -13.10
CA GLU A 187 -20.29 12.54 -14.28
C GLU A 187 -20.80 11.76 -15.50
N ASN A 188 -21.44 10.61 -15.29
CA ASN A 188 -22.04 9.78 -16.34
C ASN A 188 -23.53 10.07 -16.59
N GLY A 189 -24.10 11.11 -15.98
CA GLY A 189 -25.47 11.57 -16.25
C GLY A 189 -26.59 10.69 -15.67
N ILE A 190 -26.29 9.80 -14.72
CA ILE A 190 -27.30 8.99 -14.02
C ILE A 190 -27.86 9.82 -12.85
N LYS A 191 -29.04 10.40 -13.04
CA LYS A 191 -29.61 11.40 -12.11
C LYS A 191 -30.25 10.79 -10.87
N HIS A 192 -31.05 9.73 -11.06
CA HIS A 192 -31.87 9.16 -10.00
C HIS A 192 -31.16 7.96 -9.38
N VAL A 193 -30.27 8.22 -8.42
CA VAL A 193 -29.50 7.18 -7.72
C VAL A 193 -29.63 7.35 -6.21
N LEU A 194 -29.89 6.24 -5.53
CA LEU A 194 -29.88 6.15 -4.07
C LEU A 194 -28.75 5.22 -3.64
N PHE A 195 -27.81 5.74 -2.84
CA PHE A 195 -26.73 4.94 -2.30
C PHE A 195 -27.09 4.37 -0.94
N SER A 196 -26.80 3.08 -0.73
CA SER A 196 -26.85 2.45 0.58
C SER A 196 -25.45 1.98 0.98
N SER A 197 -25.04 2.33 2.19
CA SER A 197 -23.84 1.77 2.80
C SER A 197 -24.17 0.35 3.28
N ALA A 198 -23.54 -0.65 2.68
CA ALA A 198 -23.57 -2.01 3.17
C ALA A 198 -22.21 -2.35 3.78
N ASP A 199 -22.21 -2.86 5.01
CA ASP A 199 -21.03 -3.45 5.63
C ASP A 199 -21.09 -4.96 5.41
N GLY A 200 -20.15 -5.54 4.65
CA GLY A 200 -20.08 -6.99 4.42
C GLY A 200 -20.20 -7.39 2.94
N ALA A 201 -20.82 -8.54 2.69
CA ALA A 201 -20.99 -9.15 1.37
C ALA A 201 -21.92 -8.32 0.46
N LEU A 202 -21.39 -7.25 -0.12
CA LEU A 202 -22.09 -6.35 -1.03
C LEU A 202 -22.68 -7.10 -2.22
N GLU A 203 -21.98 -8.12 -2.70
CA GLU A 203 -22.34 -8.96 -3.83
C GLU A 203 -23.71 -9.64 -3.68
N ALA A 204 -24.19 -9.85 -2.45
CA ALA A 204 -25.51 -10.41 -2.18
C ALA A 204 -26.64 -9.36 -2.21
N ALA A 205 -26.32 -8.06 -2.12
CA ALA A 205 -27.32 -7.00 -2.00
C ALA A 205 -28.34 -6.96 -3.15
N PRO A 206 -27.96 -7.19 -4.43
CA PRO A 206 -28.93 -7.30 -5.52
C PRO A 206 -29.87 -8.48 -5.38
N ALA A 207 -29.34 -9.67 -5.05
CA ALA A 207 -30.15 -10.89 -4.89
C ALA A 207 -31.12 -10.80 -3.70
N MET A 208 -30.73 -10.11 -2.64
CA MET A 208 -31.58 -9.83 -1.47
C MET A 208 -32.62 -8.72 -1.72
N GLY A 209 -32.55 -8.03 -2.86
CA GLY A 209 -33.42 -6.91 -3.19
C GLY A 209 -33.15 -5.64 -2.38
N ILE A 210 -32.00 -5.53 -1.71
CA ILE A 210 -31.57 -4.35 -0.95
C ILE A 210 -31.11 -3.24 -1.90
N ALA A 211 -30.42 -3.63 -2.97
CA ALA A 211 -29.97 -2.75 -4.04
C ALA A 211 -30.35 -3.32 -5.40
N ASP A 212 -30.22 -2.51 -6.45
CA ASP A 212 -30.41 -2.94 -7.85
C ASP A 212 -29.05 -3.20 -8.52
N ALA A 213 -28.01 -2.49 -8.08
CA ALA A 213 -26.62 -2.62 -8.52
C ALA A 213 -25.66 -2.48 -7.34
N ILE A 214 -24.38 -2.82 -7.56
CA ILE A 214 -23.31 -2.57 -6.60
C ILE A 214 -22.20 -1.74 -7.24
N LEU A 215 -21.45 -1.04 -6.40
CA LEU A 215 -20.19 -0.41 -6.77
C LEU A 215 -19.13 -0.88 -5.78
N ASP A 216 -18.23 -1.73 -6.24
CA ASP A 216 -17.26 -2.41 -5.38
C ASP A 216 -15.93 -2.70 -6.10
N LEU A 217 -14.91 -3.08 -5.34
CA LEU A 217 -13.59 -3.45 -5.86
C LEU A 217 -13.64 -4.83 -6.52
N VAL A 218 -13.11 -4.90 -7.73
CA VAL A 218 -12.98 -6.12 -8.52
C VAL A 218 -11.50 -6.42 -8.73
N SER A 219 -11.10 -7.67 -8.53
CA SER A 219 -9.73 -8.13 -8.85
C SER A 219 -9.78 -9.24 -9.91
N SER A 220 -10.12 -10.48 -9.54
CA SER A 220 -10.28 -11.57 -10.53
C SER A 220 -11.68 -11.64 -11.17
N GLY A 221 -12.66 -10.90 -10.63
CA GLY A 221 -14.07 -10.98 -11.04
C GLY A 221 -14.82 -12.23 -10.55
N THR A 222 -14.17 -13.13 -9.79
CA THR A 222 -14.78 -14.38 -9.32
C THR A 222 -16.03 -14.12 -8.47
N THR A 223 -15.93 -13.20 -7.50
CA THR A 223 -17.05 -12.83 -6.60
C THR A 223 -18.28 -12.34 -7.36
N LEU A 224 -18.08 -11.53 -8.41
CA LEU A 224 -19.18 -11.05 -9.24
C LEU A 224 -19.85 -12.21 -9.98
N ARG A 225 -19.07 -13.10 -10.58
CA ARG A 225 -19.59 -14.26 -11.33
C ARG A 225 -20.37 -15.21 -10.43
N GLU A 226 -19.87 -15.50 -9.24
CA GLU A 226 -20.54 -16.38 -8.26
C GLU A 226 -21.90 -15.83 -7.80
N ASN A 227 -22.10 -14.51 -7.89
CA ASN A 227 -23.35 -13.84 -7.54
C ASN A 227 -24.20 -13.45 -8.75
N ASN A 228 -23.88 -14.00 -9.93
CA ASN A 228 -24.56 -13.68 -11.19
C ASN A 228 -24.59 -12.18 -11.51
N LEU A 229 -23.49 -11.48 -11.21
CA LEU A 229 -23.28 -10.07 -11.55
C LEU A 229 -22.33 -9.96 -12.74
N LYS A 230 -22.48 -8.89 -13.52
CA LYS A 230 -21.57 -8.52 -14.61
C LYS A 230 -21.14 -7.07 -14.48
N GLU A 231 -19.90 -6.82 -14.88
CA GLU A 231 -19.42 -5.47 -15.17
C GLU A 231 -19.98 -5.00 -16.52
N ILE A 232 -20.01 -3.69 -16.71
CA ILE A 232 -20.51 -3.05 -17.93
C ILE A 232 -19.48 -2.09 -18.51
N GLU A 233 -19.53 -1.87 -19.82
CA GLU A 233 -18.68 -0.93 -20.52
C GLU A 233 -18.83 0.49 -19.94
N GLY A 234 -17.69 1.14 -19.70
CA GLY A 234 -17.62 2.43 -19.00
C GLY A 234 -17.93 2.36 -17.51
N GLY A 235 -18.12 1.15 -16.95
CA GLY A 235 -18.47 0.90 -15.55
C GLY A 235 -17.32 1.00 -14.56
N THR A 236 -16.08 0.93 -15.04
CA THR A 236 -14.88 1.12 -14.23
C THR A 236 -14.75 2.58 -13.81
N VAL A 237 -14.78 2.81 -12.50
CA VAL A 237 -14.65 4.13 -11.86
C VAL A 237 -13.19 4.54 -11.74
N LEU A 238 -12.32 3.63 -11.29
CA LEU A 238 -10.88 3.84 -11.22
C LEU A 238 -10.13 2.51 -11.20
N GLU A 239 -8.95 2.50 -11.81
CA GLU A 239 -7.92 1.48 -11.61
C GLU A 239 -7.17 1.77 -10.32
N SER A 240 -6.84 0.72 -9.56
CA SER A 240 -6.25 0.83 -8.23
C SER A 240 -5.15 -0.18 -7.98
N GLN A 241 -4.14 0.27 -7.25
CA GLN A 241 -3.08 -0.55 -6.69
C GLN A 241 -2.54 0.14 -5.44
N ALA A 242 -1.62 -0.51 -4.73
CA ALA A 242 -0.93 0.11 -3.62
C ALA A 242 -0.05 1.29 -4.08
N VAL A 243 -0.14 2.40 -3.35
CA VAL A 243 0.59 3.64 -3.62
C VAL A 243 1.33 4.10 -2.37
N LEU A 244 2.49 4.75 -2.57
CA LEU A 244 3.16 5.54 -1.54
C LEU A 244 2.66 6.98 -1.64
N VAL A 245 2.07 7.48 -0.56
CA VAL A 245 1.50 8.83 -0.45
C VAL A 245 2.14 9.58 0.71
N ALA A 246 2.30 10.90 0.54
CA ALA A 246 2.85 11.80 1.54
C ALA A 246 1.95 13.01 1.78
N SER A 247 1.99 13.59 2.98
CA SER A 247 1.43 14.92 3.24
C SER A 247 2.38 15.99 2.70
N ARG A 248 1.87 16.90 1.86
CA ARG A 248 2.59 18.05 1.33
C ARG A 248 3.08 18.96 2.45
N LYS A 249 2.24 19.27 3.43
CA LYS A 249 2.65 20.03 4.63
C LYS A 249 3.82 19.36 5.34
N SER A 250 3.76 18.04 5.57
CA SER A 250 4.88 17.32 6.18
C SER A 250 6.14 17.41 5.33
N LEU A 251 6.06 17.20 4.01
CA LEU A 251 7.22 17.31 3.11
C LEU A 251 7.88 18.70 3.15
N MET A 252 7.09 19.78 3.25
CA MET A 252 7.60 21.15 3.22
C MET A 252 8.05 21.68 4.58
N GLN A 253 7.38 21.29 5.67
CA GLN A 253 7.54 21.95 6.97
C GLN A 253 8.31 21.10 7.98
N ARG A 254 8.36 19.78 7.77
CA ARG A 254 9.00 18.88 8.72
C ARG A 254 10.37 18.41 8.23
N LYS A 255 11.38 18.77 9.02
CA LYS A 255 12.77 18.35 8.81
C LYS A 255 12.89 16.82 8.72
N GLY A 256 13.60 16.33 7.72
CA GLY A 256 13.87 14.89 7.51
C GLY A 256 12.81 14.16 6.69
N VAL A 257 11.61 14.70 6.54
CA VAL A 257 10.52 14.01 5.83
C VAL A 257 10.82 13.94 4.34
N LEU A 258 11.32 15.01 3.73
CA LEU A 258 11.66 15.02 2.30
C LEU A 258 12.77 14.01 1.99
N GLU A 259 13.81 13.98 2.83
CA GLU A 259 14.97 13.09 2.66
C GLU A 259 14.59 11.61 2.84
N ILE A 260 13.82 11.27 3.87
CA ILE A 260 13.38 9.88 4.06
C ILE A 260 12.41 9.43 2.95
N THR A 261 11.60 10.36 2.44
CA THR A 261 10.70 10.08 1.31
C THR A 261 11.49 9.76 0.05
N HIS A 262 12.55 10.52 -0.20
CA HIS A 262 13.48 10.27 -1.31
C HIS A 262 14.14 8.90 -1.16
N GLU A 263 14.67 8.57 0.02
CA GLU A 263 15.31 7.27 0.26
C GLU A 263 14.34 6.09 0.08
N ILE A 264 13.10 6.21 0.58
CA ILE A 264 12.07 5.17 0.39
C ILE A 264 11.70 5.03 -1.08
N LEU A 265 11.51 6.15 -1.79
CA LEU A 265 11.19 6.17 -3.22
C LEU A 265 12.27 5.45 -4.03
N GLU A 266 13.54 5.83 -3.84
CA GLU A 266 14.70 5.24 -4.52
C GLU A 266 14.80 3.74 -4.26
N ARG A 267 14.62 3.31 -3.00
CA ARG A 267 14.64 1.89 -2.65
C ARG A 267 13.49 1.12 -3.31
N PHE A 268 12.28 1.65 -3.29
CA PHE A 268 11.14 0.98 -3.92
C PHE A 268 11.32 0.87 -5.44
N GLU A 269 11.75 1.93 -6.12
CA GLU A 269 12.02 1.87 -7.57
C GLU A 269 13.13 0.86 -7.91
N ALA A 270 14.22 0.87 -7.14
CA ALA A 270 15.30 -0.09 -7.31
C ALA A 270 14.85 -1.53 -7.05
N HIS A 271 13.93 -1.73 -6.11
CA HIS A 271 13.39 -3.04 -5.77
C HIS A 271 12.46 -3.57 -6.86
N LEU A 272 11.51 -2.76 -7.32
CA LEU A 272 10.60 -3.12 -8.42
C LEU A 272 11.38 -3.50 -9.69
N ARG A 273 12.45 -2.76 -9.99
CA ARG A 273 13.40 -3.12 -11.07
C ARG A 273 14.06 -4.47 -10.83
N ALA A 274 14.51 -4.75 -9.60
CA ALA A 274 15.18 -5.99 -9.22
C ALA A 274 14.26 -7.22 -9.26
N ILE A 275 12.98 -7.08 -8.89
CA ILE A 275 12.00 -8.17 -8.93
C ILE A 275 11.86 -8.74 -10.35
N GLY A 276 12.09 -7.95 -11.39
CA GLY A 276 12.04 -8.39 -12.78
C GLY A 276 13.26 -9.15 -13.28
N GLN A 277 14.34 -9.25 -12.50
CA GLN A 277 15.65 -9.71 -12.98
C GLN A 277 16.24 -10.87 -12.13
N PHE A 278 17.19 -11.58 -12.72
CA PHE A 278 18.14 -12.44 -12.02
C PHE A 278 19.56 -12.03 -12.39
N THR A 279 20.50 -12.19 -11.45
CA THR A 279 21.92 -12.27 -11.79
C THR A 279 22.21 -13.70 -12.25
N VAL A 280 22.75 -13.83 -13.45
CA VAL A 280 23.15 -15.10 -14.03
C VAL A 280 24.67 -15.11 -14.17
N THR A 281 25.31 -16.07 -13.51
CA THR A 281 26.75 -16.31 -13.61
C THR A 281 27.00 -17.64 -14.30
N ALA A 282 27.90 -17.72 -15.27
CA ALA A 282 28.22 -18.97 -15.95
C ALA A 282 29.72 -19.10 -16.24
N ASN A 283 30.23 -20.33 -16.19
CA ASN A 283 31.59 -20.65 -16.61
C ASN A 283 31.62 -21.00 -18.10
N MET A 284 32.52 -20.37 -18.85
CA MET A 284 32.70 -20.57 -20.27
C MET A 284 34.17 -20.85 -20.56
N ARG A 285 34.47 -21.87 -21.37
CA ARG A 285 35.82 -22.01 -21.93
C ARG A 285 36.06 -20.90 -22.93
N GLY A 286 37.25 -20.33 -22.97
CA GLY A 286 37.64 -19.33 -23.96
C GLY A 286 39.14 -19.10 -23.97
N SER A 287 39.66 -18.54 -25.07
CA SER A 287 41.08 -18.20 -25.20
C SER A 287 41.41 -16.81 -24.65
N SER A 288 40.44 -15.89 -24.66
CA SER A 288 40.54 -14.56 -24.09
C SER A 288 39.18 -14.09 -23.56
N ALA A 289 39.17 -12.99 -22.82
CA ALA A 289 37.92 -12.40 -22.34
C ALA A 289 37.06 -11.87 -23.50
N GLU A 290 37.71 -11.32 -24.53
CA GLU A 290 37.07 -10.76 -25.72
C GLU A 290 36.35 -11.84 -26.55
N ASP A 291 36.96 -13.02 -26.74
CA ASP A 291 36.32 -14.18 -27.38
C ASP A 291 35.05 -14.59 -26.63
N VAL A 292 35.12 -14.67 -25.30
CA VAL A 292 33.95 -14.99 -24.49
C VAL A 292 32.88 -13.88 -24.58
N ALA A 293 33.28 -12.61 -24.58
CA ALA A 293 32.37 -11.48 -24.74
C ALA A 293 31.62 -11.53 -26.07
N GLU A 294 32.34 -11.75 -27.17
CA GLU A 294 31.76 -11.83 -28.51
C GLU A 294 30.74 -12.97 -28.60
N ARG A 295 31.08 -14.15 -28.07
CA ARG A 295 30.15 -15.29 -28.03
C ARG A 295 28.90 -15.00 -27.20
N VAL A 296 29.03 -14.35 -26.04
CA VAL A 296 27.86 -13.98 -25.22
C VAL A 296 27.02 -12.93 -25.93
N LEU A 297 27.62 -11.87 -26.46
CA LEU A 297 26.94 -10.78 -27.15
C LEU A 297 26.34 -11.19 -28.51
N SER A 298 26.80 -12.30 -29.10
CA SER A 298 26.15 -12.90 -30.28
C SER A 298 24.75 -13.46 -29.98
N GLN A 299 24.44 -13.68 -28.70
CA GLN A 299 23.16 -14.26 -28.27
C GLN A 299 22.17 -13.16 -27.87
N PRO A 300 20.92 -13.23 -28.34
CA PRO A 300 19.98 -12.12 -28.24
C PRO A 300 19.53 -11.82 -26.81
N SER A 301 19.43 -12.83 -25.92
CA SER A 301 18.94 -12.62 -24.54
C SER A 301 20.06 -12.66 -23.49
N LEU A 302 21.32 -12.47 -23.92
CA LEU A 302 22.50 -12.44 -23.05
C LEU A 302 23.22 -11.09 -23.06
N SER A 303 22.56 -10.01 -23.51
CA SER A 303 23.15 -8.67 -23.55
C SER A 303 23.49 -8.13 -22.15
N GLY A 304 22.79 -8.57 -21.11
CA GLY A 304 22.86 -7.93 -19.79
C GLY A 304 22.27 -6.51 -19.80
N LEU A 305 22.51 -5.74 -18.74
CA LEU A 305 22.12 -4.32 -18.68
C LEU A 305 23.02 -3.46 -19.58
N GLN A 306 24.33 -3.71 -19.55
CA GLN A 306 25.35 -2.95 -20.30
C GLN A 306 26.33 -3.87 -21.07
N GLY A 307 26.22 -5.18 -20.90
CA GLY A 307 27.18 -6.18 -21.36
C GLY A 307 27.51 -7.21 -20.27
N PRO A 308 28.20 -8.31 -20.63
CA PRO A 308 28.71 -9.28 -19.68
C PRO A 308 29.96 -8.79 -18.95
N THR A 309 29.97 -8.92 -17.63
CA THR A 309 31.23 -8.85 -16.86
C THR A 309 31.97 -10.17 -17.03
N ILE A 310 33.26 -10.13 -17.36
CA ILE A 310 34.06 -11.34 -17.66
C ILE A 310 35.31 -11.37 -16.80
N SER A 311 35.47 -12.46 -16.05
CA SER A 311 36.61 -12.67 -15.14
C SER A 311 37.29 -14.01 -15.39
N PRO A 312 38.63 -14.11 -15.32
CA PRO A 312 39.34 -15.37 -15.54
C PRO A 312 39.03 -16.38 -14.42
N VAL A 313 38.86 -17.64 -14.81
CA VAL A 313 38.65 -18.80 -13.92
C VAL A 313 39.80 -19.76 -14.10
N PHE A 314 40.64 -19.85 -13.06
CA PHE A 314 41.84 -20.66 -13.08
C PHE A 314 41.54 -22.11 -12.69
N CYS A 315 42.11 -23.04 -13.43
CA CYS A 315 42.06 -24.46 -13.09
C CYS A 315 43.46 -25.08 -13.14
N LYS A 316 43.69 -26.13 -12.34
CA LYS A 316 44.96 -26.85 -12.31
C LYS A 316 44.93 -27.97 -13.35
N ARG A 317 45.80 -27.90 -14.35
CA ARG A 317 46.02 -28.96 -15.36
C ARG A 317 47.49 -29.31 -15.41
N ASN A 318 47.80 -30.61 -15.33
CA ASN A 318 49.17 -31.13 -15.38
C ASN A 318 50.14 -30.39 -14.42
N GLY A 319 49.67 -30.04 -13.22
CA GLY A 319 50.46 -29.34 -12.21
C GLY A 319 50.57 -27.81 -12.39
N LYS A 320 50.12 -27.24 -13.51
CA LYS A 320 50.14 -25.80 -13.79
C LYS A 320 48.75 -25.17 -13.65
N VAL A 321 48.70 -23.93 -13.20
CA VAL A 321 47.46 -23.15 -13.06
C VAL A 321 47.29 -22.29 -14.31
N LEU A 322 46.20 -22.48 -15.04
CA LEU A 322 45.92 -21.79 -16.31
C LEU A 322 44.47 -21.26 -16.34
N PRO A 323 44.23 -20.09 -16.95
CA PRO A 323 42.89 -19.51 -17.11
C PRO A 323 42.17 -20.11 -18.33
N ASP A 324 41.87 -21.41 -18.27
CA ASP A 324 41.18 -22.11 -19.38
C ASP A 324 39.68 -21.75 -19.49
N TYR A 325 39.17 -21.02 -18.50
CA TYR A 325 37.77 -20.65 -18.36
C TYR A 325 37.65 -19.17 -17.98
N TYR A 326 36.47 -18.62 -18.22
CA TYR A 326 36.02 -17.32 -17.77
C TYR A 326 34.65 -17.44 -17.12
N ALA A 327 34.42 -16.71 -16.05
CA ALA A 327 33.13 -16.51 -15.45
C ALA A 327 32.50 -15.27 -16.07
N ILE A 328 31.30 -15.43 -16.62
CA ILE A 328 30.48 -14.33 -17.13
C ILE A 328 29.41 -13.97 -16.09
N VAL A 329 29.08 -12.70 -15.96
CA VAL A 329 27.97 -12.22 -15.12
C VAL A 329 27.10 -11.28 -15.94
N ILE A 330 25.80 -11.57 -16.02
CA ILE A 330 24.79 -10.76 -16.71
C ILE A 330 23.51 -10.69 -15.88
N CYS A 331 22.75 -9.60 -16.03
CA CYS A 331 21.36 -9.57 -15.59
C CYS A 331 20.46 -10.13 -16.69
N VAL A 332 19.51 -10.99 -16.33
CA VAL A 332 18.57 -11.59 -17.26
C VAL A 332 17.15 -11.39 -16.73
N PRO A 333 16.20 -10.91 -17.56
CA PRO A 333 14.80 -10.81 -17.16
C PRO A 333 14.25 -12.18 -16.77
N LYS A 334 13.47 -12.26 -15.66
CA LYS A 334 12.93 -13.54 -15.16
C LYS A 334 12.13 -14.30 -16.22
N LYS A 335 11.39 -13.56 -17.06
CA LYS A 335 10.58 -14.12 -18.16
C LYS A 335 11.42 -14.78 -19.26
N GLU A 336 12.69 -14.40 -19.41
CA GLU A 336 13.59 -14.91 -20.45
C GLU A 336 14.59 -15.96 -19.94
N LEU A 337 14.62 -16.21 -18.62
CA LEU A 337 15.63 -17.03 -17.96
C LEU A 337 15.88 -18.37 -18.65
N TYR A 338 14.82 -19.13 -18.93
CA TYR A 338 14.94 -20.46 -19.53
C TYR A 338 15.59 -20.41 -20.93
N LYS A 339 15.17 -19.44 -21.75
CA LYS A 339 15.72 -19.19 -23.08
C LYS A 339 17.19 -18.76 -23.00
N SER A 340 17.54 -17.89 -22.05
CA SER A 340 18.93 -17.47 -21.81
C SER A 340 19.82 -18.62 -21.36
N VAL A 341 19.32 -19.54 -20.53
CA VAL A 341 20.08 -20.76 -20.16
C VAL A 341 20.34 -21.65 -21.38
N GLN A 342 19.38 -21.79 -22.29
CA GLN A 342 19.58 -22.54 -23.55
C GLN A 342 20.65 -21.89 -24.42
N GLN A 343 20.60 -20.56 -24.60
CA GLN A 343 21.61 -19.81 -25.36
C GLN A 343 23.00 -19.92 -24.73
N LEU A 344 23.11 -19.78 -23.41
CA LEU A 344 24.38 -19.96 -22.69
C LEU A 344 24.98 -21.34 -22.92
N ARG A 345 24.16 -22.40 -22.87
CA ARG A 345 24.63 -23.76 -23.14
C ARG A 345 25.08 -23.95 -24.59
N ALA A 346 24.39 -23.33 -25.55
CA ALA A 346 24.73 -23.43 -26.97
C ALA A 346 26.13 -22.85 -27.28
N ILE A 347 26.55 -21.81 -26.54
CA ILE A 347 27.89 -21.19 -26.69
C ILE A 347 28.97 -21.78 -25.77
N GLY A 348 28.67 -22.91 -25.11
CA GLY A 348 29.63 -23.64 -24.25
C GLY A 348 29.64 -23.20 -22.78
N GLY A 349 28.63 -22.46 -22.34
CA GLY A 349 28.41 -22.11 -20.94
C GLY A 349 27.98 -23.30 -20.09
N SER A 350 28.53 -23.37 -18.88
CA SER A 350 28.33 -24.44 -17.91
C SER A 350 28.35 -23.91 -16.48
N GLY A 351 27.83 -24.67 -15.51
CA GLY A 351 27.77 -24.23 -14.12
C GLY A 351 27.00 -22.90 -13.96
N VAL A 352 25.83 -22.81 -14.61
CA VAL A 352 25.01 -21.59 -14.60
C VAL A 352 24.37 -21.40 -13.22
N LEU A 353 24.83 -20.40 -12.49
CA LEU A 353 24.30 -19.97 -11.19
C LEU A 353 23.30 -18.84 -11.41
N ILE A 354 22.20 -18.88 -10.68
CA ILE A 354 21.09 -17.91 -10.79
C ILE A 354 20.79 -17.41 -9.39
N SER A 355 20.86 -16.09 -9.20
CA SER A 355 20.61 -15.44 -7.90
C SER A 355 19.59 -14.33 -8.03
N GLN A 356 18.73 -14.20 -7.02
CA GLN A 356 17.80 -13.07 -6.90
C GLN A 356 18.53 -11.79 -6.48
N LEU A 357 17.95 -10.66 -6.84
CA LEU A 357 18.45 -9.32 -6.51
C LEU A 357 17.46 -8.64 -5.57
N THR A 358 17.97 -7.94 -4.56
CA THR A 358 17.16 -7.08 -3.67
C THR A 358 16.88 -5.74 -4.32
N TYR A 359 17.93 -5.11 -4.88
CA TYR A 359 17.89 -3.77 -5.47
C TYR A 359 18.73 -3.74 -6.75
N ILE A 360 18.27 -2.99 -7.75
CA ILE A 360 19.06 -2.52 -8.89
C ILE A 360 18.89 -1.01 -8.94
N PHE A 361 19.88 -0.26 -8.46
CA PHE A 361 19.89 1.20 -8.58
C PHE A 361 20.41 1.58 -9.98
N GLU A 362 19.67 2.47 -10.64
CA GLU A 362 19.98 3.05 -11.96
C GLU A 362 19.73 4.56 -11.88
N GLU A 363 19.72 5.26 -13.02
CA GLU A 363 19.30 6.66 -13.05
C GLU A 363 17.94 6.89 -12.35
N GLU A 364 17.87 7.99 -11.58
CA GLU A 364 16.63 8.38 -10.89
C GLU A 364 15.52 8.58 -11.92
N THR A 365 14.35 8.02 -11.64
CA THR A 365 13.21 8.25 -12.53
C THR A 365 12.74 9.71 -12.43
N PRO A 366 11.93 10.18 -13.40
CA PRO A 366 11.34 11.52 -13.31
C PRO A 366 10.47 11.76 -12.06
N ARG A 367 10.08 10.71 -11.31
CA ARG A 367 9.17 10.83 -10.16
C ARG A 367 9.66 11.82 -9.11
N TRP A 368 10.93 11.75 -8.76
CA TRP A 368 11.50 12.65 -7.76
C TRP A 368 11.41 14.12 -8.20
N ARG A 369 11.82 14.41 -9.44
CA ARG A 369 11.71 15.76 -10.02
C ARG A 369 10.26 16.24 -10.15
N GLN A 370 9.33 15.35 -10.49
CA GLN A 370 7.90 15.67 -10.54
C GLN A 370 7.33 15.97 -9.15
N LEU A 371 7.77 15.26 -8.12
CA LEU A 371 7.43 15.54 -6.73
C LEU A 371 7.93 16.92 -6.32
N LEU A 372 9.20 17.25 -6.57
CA LEU A 372 9.77 18.57 -6.27
C LEU A 372 9.02 19.69 -6.99
N SER A 373 8.67 19.49 -8.27
CA SER A 373 7.84 20.44 -9.02
C SER A 373 6.45 20.63 -8.39
N LYS A 374 5.80 19.56 -7.91
CA LYS A 374 4.54 19.66 -7.16
C LYS A 374 4.70 20.40 -5.83
N LEU A 375 5.88 20.39 -5.22
CA LEU A 375 6.20 21.16 -4.02
C LEU A 375 6.56 22.63 -4.32
N GLY A 376 6.87 22.96 -5.57
CA GLY A 376 7.38 24.28 -5.96
C GLY A 376 8.87 24.47 -5.66
N MET A 377 9.64 23.38 -5.67
CA MET A 377 11.09 23.33 -5.40
C MET A 377 11.91 23.12 -6.67
#